data_AF-E2BFM6-F1
#
_entry.id   AF-E2BFM6-F1
#
_cell.length_a   1.000
_cell.length_b   1.000
_cell.length_c   1.000
_cell.angle_alpha   90.00
_cell.angle_beta   90.00
_cell.angle_gamma   90.00
#
_symmetry.space_group_name_H-M   'P 1'
#
loop_
_entity.id
_entity.type
_entity.pdbx_description
1 polymer ?
#
loop_
_entity_poly.entity_id
_entity_poly.type
_entity_poly.pdbx_seq_one_letter_code
_entity_poly.pdbx_strand_id
1 'polypeptide(L)'
;HTSLMTRQKLRELGWEVLMHPPYSPDIAPSDYHFFRSLQNSLNGIKLVSKEACENHLIQFFNQKPQKFFTDGIMALPEKWRNIVDNNGAYL
;
A
#
# COMPACT_ATOMS: atom_id res chain seq x y z
N HIS A 1 1.26 13.89 3.45
CA HIS A 1 0.40 14.10 2.26
C HIS A 1 -0.72 15.13 2.49
N THR A 2 -0.51 16.16 3.33
CA THR A 2 -1.58 17.08 3.79
C THR A 2 -1.35 18.56 3.44
N SER A 3 -0.35 18.86 2.60
CA SER A 3 -0.04 20.23 2.20
C SER A 3 -1.24 20.89 1.50
N LEU A 4 -1.28 22.23 1.51
CA LEU A 4 -2.37 22.99 0.90
C LEU A 4 -2.52 22.66 -0.61
N MET A 5 -1.40 22.65 -1.33
CA MET A 5 -1.37 22.37 -2.78
C MET A 5 -1.91 20.97 -3.09
N THR A 6 -1.52 19.95 -2.32
CA THR A 6 -2.03 18.58 -2.52
C THR A 6 -3.54 18.50 -2.25
N ARG A 7 -4.03 19.13 -1.17
CA ARG A 7 -5.46 19.12 -0.83
C ARG A 7 -6.31 19.86 -1.86
N GLN A 8 -5.82 20.98 -2.39
CA GLN A 8 -6.48 21.71 -3.48
C GLN A 8 -6.58 20.82 -4.72
N LYS A 9 -5.49 20.15 -5.10
CA LYS A 9 -5.50 19.28 -6.27
C LYS A 9 -6.44 18.08 -6.14
N LEU A 10 -6.49 17.45 -4.97
CA LEU A 10 -7.43 16.34 -4.70
C LEU A 10 -8.90 16.80 -4.84
N ARG A 11 -9.22 18.01 -4.38
CA ARG A 11 -10.55 18.60 -4.55
C ARG A 11 -10.88 18.88 -6.02
N GLU A 12 -9.95 19.43 -6.79
CA GLU A 12 -10.13 19.67 -8.22
C GLU A 12 -10.40 18.36 -8.99
N LEU A 13 -9.74 17.27 -8.59
CA LEU A 13 -9.93 15.95 -9.19
C LEU A 13 -11.23 15.26 -8.71
N GLY A 14 -11.93 15.81 -7.72
CA GLY A 14 -13.13 15.23 -7.14
C GLY A 14 -12.88 13.96 -6.32
N TRP A 15 -11.65 13.76 -5.82
CA TRP A 15 -11.29 12.55 -5.08
C TRP A 15 -11.68 12.69 -3.60
N GLU A 16 -12.40 11.69 -3.10
CA GLU A 16 -12.65 11.55 -1.67
C GLU A 16 -11.38 11.04 -0.97
N VAL A 17 -11.02 11.72 0.13
CA VAL A 17 -9.87 11.34 0.95
C VAL A 17 -10.38 10.59 2.17
N LEU A 18 -10.12 9.28 2.21
CA LEU A 18 -10.43 8.46 3.38
C LEU A 18 -9.56 8.87 4.57
N MET A 19 -10.18 8.91 5.76
CA MET A 19 -9.44 9.15 7.00
C MET A 19 -8.49 7.98 7.27
N HIS A 20 -7.23 8.31 7.59
CA HIS A 20 -6.21 7.34 7.94
C HIS A 20 -5.53 7.76 9.24
N PRO A 21 -5.66 6.98 10.34
CA PRO A 21 -4.99 7.28 11.59
C PRO A 21 -3.46 7.29 11.44
N PRO A 22 -2.76 8.11 12.24
CA PRO A 22 -1.30 8.12 12.24
C PRO A 22 -0.75 6.78 12.76
N TYR A 23 0.43 6.40 12.25
CA TYR A 23 1.14 5.18 12.65
C TYR A 23 0.35 3.88 12.42
N SER A 24 -0.49 3.77 11.39
CA SER A 24 -1.29 2.56 11.15
C SER A 24 -0.94 1.86 9.83
N PRO A 25 0.29 1.34 9.67
CA PRO A 25 0.70 0.62 8.45
C PRO A 25 -0.07 -0.70 8.26
N ASP A 26 -0.59 -1.26 9.35
CA ASP A 26 -1.42 -2.46 9.42
C ASP A 26 -2.76 -2.33 8.69
N ILE A 27 -3.23 -1.10 8.42
CA ILE A 27 -4.43 -0.79 7.60
C ILE A 27 -4.11 -0.11 6.28
N ALA A 28 -2.84 0.07 5.93
CA ALA A 28 -2.45 0.57 4.61
C ALA A 28 -2.19 -0.62 3.67
N PRO A 29 -3.06 -0.88 2.66
CA PRO A 29 -2.89 -2.04 1.77
C PRO A 29 -1.55 -2.04 1.03
N SER A 30 -1.04 -0.84 0.74
CA SER A 30 0.30 -0.68 0.20
C SER A 30 1.36 -1.26 1.13
N ASP A 31 1.28 -1.03 2.44
CA ASP A 31 2.29 -1.45 3.40
C ASP A 31 2.14 -2.94 3.78
N TYR A 32 0.97 -3.34 4.29
CA TYR A 32 0.80 -4.70 4.83
C TYR A 32 0.78 -5.79 3.77
N HIS A 33 0.47 -5.47 2.51
CA HIS A 33 0.31 -6.45 1.43
C HIS A 33 1.27 -6.22 0.27
N PHE A 34 1.18 -5.07 -0.40
CA PHE A 34 1.95 -4.83 -1.62
C PHE A 34 3.45 -4.74 -1.37
N PHE A 35 3.89 -3.84 -0.49
CA PHE A 35 5.30 -3.62 -0.17
C PHE A 35 5.90 -4.80 0.57
N ARG A 36 5.12 -5.50 1.41
CA ARG A 36 5.55 -6.77 1.99
C ARG A 36 5.91 -7.81 0.92
N SER A 37 5.06 -7.95 -0.10
CA SER A 37 5.32 -8.84 -1.24
C SER A 37 6.50 -8.37 -2.10
N LEU A 38 6.61 -7.07 -2.33
CA LEU A 38 7.71 -6.47 -3.08
C LEU A 38 9.05 -6.66 -2.36
N GLN A 39 9.10 -6.40 -1.05
CA GLN A 39 10.28 -6.61 -0.22
C GLN A 39 10.76 -8.06 -0.29
N ASN A 40 9.84 -9.03 -0.22
CA ASN A 40 10.19 -10.44 -0.42
C ASN A 40 10.79 -10.70 -1.80
N SER A 41 10.25 -10.07 -2.86
CA SER A 41 10.81 -10.20 -4.21
C SER A 41 12.19 -9.57 -4.36
N LEU A 42 12.47 -8.52 -3.60
CA LEU A 42 13.73 -7.77 -3.63
C LEU A 42 14.80 -8.40 -2.75
N ASN A 43 14.43 -9.33 -1.88
CA ASN A 43 15.34 -9.91 -0.91
C ASN A 43 16.50 -10.62 -1.62
N GLY A 44 17.73 -10.20 -1.32
CA GLY A 44 18.95 -10.73 -1.93
C GLY A 44 19.27 -10.19 -3.34
N ILE A 45 18.44 -9.33 -3.93
CA ILE A 45 18.69 -8.74 -5.24
C ILE A 45 19.56 -7.48 -5.10
N LYS A 46 20.63 -7.39 -5.89
CA LYS A 46 21.44 -6.17 -6.04
C LYS A 46 20.97 -5.39 -7.25
N LEU A 47 20.35 -4.23 -7.00
CA LEU A 47 19.94 -3.29 -8.05
C LEU A 47 21.11 -2.35 -8.36
N VAL A 48 21.85 -2.66 -9.43
CA VAL A 48 23.09 -1.95 -9.79
C VAL A 48 22.86 -0.65 -10.56
N SER A 49 21.64 -0.41 -11.04
CA SER A 49 21.27 0.79 -11.77
C SER A 49 19.78 1.10 -11.57
N LYS A 50 19.39 2.33 -11.91
CA LYS A 50 17.99 2.73 -11.96
C LYS A 50 17.19 1.86 -12.94
N GLU A 51 17.75 1.59 -14.12
CA GLU A 51 17.12 0.75 -15.14
C GLU A 51 16.90 -0.69 -14.66
N ALA A 52 17.86 -1.26 -13.91
CA ALA A 52 17.69 -2.58 -13.30
C ALA A 52 16.54 -2.59 -12.26
N CYS A 53 16.40 -1.52 -11.48
CA CYS A 53 15.28 -1.35 -10.55
C CYS A 53 13.93 -1.26 -11.28
N GLU A 54 13.83 -0.42 -12.30
CA GLU A 54 12.62 -0.24 -13.10
C GLU A 54 12.20 -1.55 -13.78
N ASN A 55 13.14 -2.27 -14.38
CA ASN A 55 12.89 -3.58 -14.99
C ASN A 55 12.38 -4.61 -13.98
N HIS A 56 12.98 -4.66 -12.78
CA HIS A 56 12.50 -5.55 -11.71
C HIS A 56 11.08 -5.21 -11.28
N LEU A 57 10.76 -3.92 -11.11
CA LEU A 57 9.41 -3.49 -10.76
C LEU A 57 8.40 -3.87 -11.85
N ILE A 58 8.71 -3.63 -13.13
CA ILE A 58 7.85 -4.01 -14.26
C ILE A 58 7.59 -5.52 -14.24
N GLN A 59 8.62 -6.34 -14.07
CA GLN A 59 8.47 -7.79 -13.98
C GLN A 59 7.61 -8.20 -12.77
N PHE A 60 7.84 -7.59 -11.61
CA PHE A 60 7.06 -7.84 -10.41
C PHE A 60 5.57 -7.56 -10.63
N PHE A 61 5.21 -6.40 -11.22
CA PHE A 61 3.82 -6.06 -11.51
C PHE A 61 3.19 -7.03 -12.52
N ASN A 62 3.90 -7.38 -13.59
CA ASN A 62 3.40 -8.29 -14.63
C ASN A 62 3.14 -9.72 -14.12
N GLN A 63 3.85 -10.14 -13.06
CA GLN A 63 3.67 -11.45 -12.44
C GLN A 63 2.51 -11.50 -11.45
N LYS A 64 1.98 -10.36 -10.99
CA LYS A 64 0.88 -10.35 -10.02
C LYS A 64 -0.47 -10.53 -10.72
N PRO A 65 -1.23 -11.59 -10.42
CA PRO A 65 -2.59 -11.71 -10.95
C PRO A 65 -3.48 -10.59 -10.39
N GLN A 66 -4.54 -10.22 -11.09
CA GLN A 66 -5.52 -9.23 -10.60
C GLN A 66 -6.01 -9.55 -9.17
N LYS A 67 -6.24 -10.84 -8.90
CA LYS A 67 -6.65 -11.33 -7.58
C LYS A 67 -5.69 -10.91 -6.46
N PHE A 68 -4.38 -10.82 -6.72
CA PHE A 68 -3.42 -10.34 -5.72
C PHE A 68 -3.76 -8.93 -5.22
N PHE A 69 -4.11 -8.01 -6.13
CA PHE A 69 -4.47 -6.64 -5.75
C PHE A 69 -5.84 -6.59 -5.08
N THR A 70 -6.81 -7.34 -5.61
CA THR A 70 -8.16 -7.41 -5.03
C THR A 70 -8.13 -7.96 -3.61
N ASP A 71 -7.42 -9.06 -3.37
CA ASP A 71 -7.32 -9.67 -2.04
C ASP A 71 -6.67 -8.71 -1.02
N GLY A 72 -5.67 -7.94 -1.46
CA GLY A 72 -5.04 -6.91 -0.62
C GLY A 72 -6.02 -5.85 -0.14
N ILE A 73 -6.88 -5.33 -1.03
CA ILE A 73 -7.91 -4.34 -0.69
C ILE A 73 -9.04 -4.98 0.13
N MET A 74 -9.48 -6.19 -0.23
CA MET A 74 -10.60 -6.87 0.41
C MET A 74 -10.29 -7.37 1.83
N ALA A 75 -9.02 -7.35 2.25
CA ALA A 75 -8.63 -7.59 3.65
C ALA A 75 -8.92 -6.40 4.58
N LEU A 76 -9.20 -5.20 4.06
CA LEU A 76 -9.44 -3.99 4.87
C LEU A 76 -10.58 -4.12 5.88
N PRO A 77 -11.78 -4.63 5.52
CA PRO A 77 -12.90 -4.71 6.46
C PRO A 77 -12.59 -5.59 7.68
N GLU A 78 -11.87 -6.69 7.49
CA GLU A 78 -11.44 -7.58 8.58
C GLU A 78 -10.42 -6.87 9.47
N LYS A 79 -9.43 -6.21 8.89
CA LYS A 79 -8.42 -5.45 9.63
C LYS A 79 -9.04 -4.31 10.45
N TRP A 80 -9.96 -3.55 9.88
CA TRP A 80 -10.69 -2.50 10.61
C TRP A 80 -11.46 -3.07 11.79
N ARG A 81 -12.14 -4.22 11.61
CA ARG A 81 -12.84 -4.89 12.70
C ARG A 81 -11.88 -5.28 13.81
N ASN A 82 -10.76 -5.93 13.47
CA ASN A 82 -9.78 -6.36 14.47
C ASN A 82 -9.19 -5.18 15.26
N ILE A 83 -9.00 -4.01 14.65
CA ILE A 83 -8.51 -2.81 15.35
C ILE A 83 -9.54 -2.29 16.34
N VAL A 84 -10.81 -2.27 15.95
CA VAL A 84 -11.90 -1.88 16.85
C VAL A 84 -12.00 -2.86 18.02
N ASP A 85 -11.95 -4.16 17.74
CA ASP A 85 -12.02 -5.22 18.76
C ASP A 85 -10.80 -5.17 19.70
N ASN A 86 -9.64 -4.73 19.20
CA ASN A 86 -8.42 -4.54 19.98
C ASN A 86 -8.27 -3.13 20.59
N ASN A 87 -9.34 -2.34 20.66
CA ASN A 87 -9.35 -0.98 21.24
C ASN A 87 -8.26 -0.05 20.65
N GLY A 88 -7.99 -0.17 19.35
CA GLY A 88 -6.99 0.66 18.65
C GLY A 88 -5.55 0.18 18.79
N ALA A 89 -5.30 -0.98 19.43
CA ALA A 89 -3.98 -1.59 19.43
C ALA A 89 -3.63 -2.17 18.03
N TYR A 90 -2.33 -2.27 17.76
CA TYR A 90 -1.80 -2.84 16.53
C TYR A 90 -2.27 -4.28 16.30
N LEU A 91 -2.43 -4.63 15.01
CA LEU A 91 -2.71 -6.01 14.56
C LEU A 91 -1.46 -6.88 14.42
#